data_AF-A0A7K9RDL3-F1
#
_entry.id   AF-A0A7K9RDL3-F1
#
_cell.length_a   1.000
_cell.length_b   1.000
_cell.length_c   1.000
_cell.angle_alpha   90.00
_cell.angle_beta   90.00
_cell.angle_gamma   90.00
#
_symmetry.space_group_name_H-M   'P 1'
#
loop_
_entity.id
_entity.type
_entity.pdbx_description
1 polymer ?
#
loop_
_entity_poly.entity_id
_entity_poly.type
_entity_poly.pdbx_seq_one_letter_code
_entity_poly.pdbx_strand_id
1 'polypeptide(L)' 'TISENSLVILLQGLRGRVTTVELRDESTAAGRVTSVDAFMNVRLAEVTYTDRRGTVSQLDE' A
#
# COMPACT_ATOMS: atom_id res chain seq x y z
N THR A 1 21.39 -5.24 2.11
CA THR A 1 20.17 -5.01 2.93
C THR A 1 19.03 -5.93 2.45
N ILE A 2 18.07 -6.37 3.29
CA ILE A 2 16.97 -7.28 2.83
C ILE A 2 16.26 -6.73 1.59
N SER A 3 16.05 -5.41 1.53
CA SER A 3 15.44 -4.76 0.37
C SER A 3 16.25 -4.90 -0.92
N GLU A 4 17.59 -4.79 -0.88
CA GLU A 4 18.45 -4.84 -2.09
C GLU A 4 18.43 -6.21 -2.77
N ASN A 5 18.23 -7.28 -2.00
CA ASN A 5 18.23 -8.67 -2.49
C ASN A 5 16.81 -9.23 -2.67
N SER A 6 15.79 -8.38 -2.70
CA SER A 6 14.39 -8.78 -2.86
C SER A 6 13.62 -7.79 -3.75
N LEU A 7 12.41 -8.18 -4.18
CA LEU A 7 11.55 -7.29 -4.96
C LEU A 7 10.97 -6.13 -4.14
N VAL A 8 11.19 -6.09 -2.83
CA VAL A 8 10.77 -4.97 -1.97
C VAL A 8 11.35 -3.64 -2.45
N ILE A 9 12.55 -3.65 -3.05
CA ILE A 9 13.17 -2.44 -3.60
C ILE A 9 12.32 -1.77 -4.68
N LEU A 10 11.54 -2.55 -5.45
CA LEU A 10 10.63 -2.01 -6.45
C LEU A 10 9.52 -1.21 -5.78
N LEU A 11 8.93 -1.74 -4.70
CA LEU A 11 7.87 -1.07 -3.95
C LEU A 11 8.38 0.21 -3.26
N GLN A 12 9.60 0.18 -2.72
CA GLN A 12 10.24 1.35 -2.13
C GLN A 12 10.43 2.48 -3.16
N GLY A 13 10.72 2.12 -4.42
CA GLY A 13 10.79 3.05 -5.53
C GLY A 13 9.46 3.73 -5.88
N LEU A 14 8.32 3.24 -5.38
CA LEU A 14 6.98 3.80 -5.64
C LEU A 14 6.59 4.96 -4.71
N ARG A 15 7.45 5.35 -3.75
CA ARG A 15 7.17 6.47 -2.83
C ARG A 15 6.69 7.72 -3.58
N GLY A 16 5.60 8.30 -3.09
CA GLY A 16 4.95 9.48 -3.67
C GLY A 16 3.95 9.18 -4.79
N ARG A 17 3.86 7.94 -5.28
CA ARG A 17 2.88 7.54 -6.30
C ARG A 17 1.59 7.05 -5.65
N VAL A 18 0.47 7.28 -6.33
CA VAL A 18 -0.81 6.65 -6.00
C VAL A 18 -0.80 5.23 -6.53
N THR A 19 -1.10 4.26 -5.67
CA THR A 19 -1.10 2.84 -5.99
C THR A 19 -2.28 2.15 -5.34
N THR A 20 -2.76 1.08 -5.95
CA THR A 20 -3.74 0.17 -5.35
C THR A 20 -3.02 -1.02 -4.75
N VAL A 21 -3.28 -1.30 -3.47
CA VAL A 21 -2.84 -2.50 -2.75
C VAL A 21 -4.04 -3.40 -2.54
N GLU A 22 -4.02 -4.58 -3.14
CA GLU A 22 -5.01 -5.63 -2.88
C GLU A 22 -4.53 -6.48 -1.70
N LEU A 23 -5.36 -6.56 -0.66
CA LEU A 23 -5.05 -7.27 0.57
C LEU A 23 -5.48 -8.73 0.47
N ARG A 24 -4.88 -9.58 1.30
CA ARG A 24 -5.14 -11.03 1.30
C ARG A 24 -6.62 -11.38 1.51
N ASP A 25 -7.35 -10.52 2.21
CA ASP A 25 -8.75 -10.71 2.55
C ASP A 25 -9.72 -10.10 1.52
N GLU A 26 -9.22 -9.85 0.30
CA GLU A 26 -9.96 -9.31 -0.85
C GLU A 26 -10.45 -7.87 -0.67
N SER A 27 -9.94 -7.18 0.36
CA SER A 27 -10.10 -5.73 0.46
C SER A 27 -9.05 -4.99 -0.37
N THR A 28 -9.34 -3.74 -0.76
CA THR A 28 -8.42 -2.91 -1.55
C THR A 28 -8.17 -1.57 -0.87
N ALA A 29 -6.93 -1.10 -0.92
CA ALA A 29 -6.53 0.21 -0.45
C ALA A 29 -5.85 0.97 -1.60
N ALA A 30 -6.50 2.02 -2.09
CA ALA A 30 -5.93 2.91 -3.10
C ALA A 30 -5.49 4.22 -2.41
N GLY A 31 -4.21 4.56 -2.50
CA GLY A 31 -3.67 5.76 -1.86
C GLY A 31 -2.23 6.06 -2.25
N ARG A 32 -1.69 7.16 -1.74
CA ARG A 32 -0.31 7.58 -2.01
C ARG A 32 0.67 6.85 -1.11
N VAL A 33 1.66 6.17 -1.68
CA VAL A 33 2.72 5.48 -0.91
C VAL A 33 3.60 6.49 -0.18
N THR A 34 3.61 6.46 1.16
CA THR A 34 4.48 7.32 1.98
C THR A 34 5.78 6.61 2.39
N SER A 35 5.72 5.29 2.65
CA SER A 35 6.90 4.46 2.91
C SER A 35 6.61 2.97 2.74
N VAL A 36 7.63 2.17 2.44
CA VAL A 36 7.59 0.69 2.46
C VAL A 36 8.82 0.17 3.20
N ASP A 37 8.63 -0.67 4.22
CA ASP A 37 9.74 -1.26 4.96
C ASP A 37 10.30 -2.53 4.29
N ALA A 38 11.30 -3.16 4.91
CA ALA A 38 11.93 -4.37 4.39
C ALA A 38 11.02 -5.62 4.40
N PHE A 39 9.85 -5.55 5.02
CA PHE A 39 8.90 -6.65 5.21
C PHE A 39 7.58 -6.42 4.44
N MET A 40 7.57 -5.47 3.50
CA MET A 40 6.39 -5.07 2.71
C MET A 40 5.27 -4.44 3.54
N ASN A 41 5.54 -3.91 4.73
CA ASN A 41 4.55 -3.05 5.38
C ASN A 41 4.50 -1.72 4.61
N VAL A 42 3.38 -1.49 3.92
CA VAL A 42 3.14 -0.29 3.11
C VAL A 42 2.38 0.73 3.95
N ARG A 43 2.91 1.94 4.06
CA ARG A 43 2.15 3.10 4.56
C ARG A 43 1.59 3.87 3.39
N LEU A 44 0.29 4.17 3.46
CA LEU A 44 -0.45 4.94 2.48
C LEU A 44 -1.03 6.19 3.15
N ALA A 45 -1.20 7.26 2.39
CA ALA A 45 -1.95 8.46 2.77
C ALA A 45 -3.07 8.72 1.73
N GLU A 46 -4.10 9.46 2.14
CA GLU A 46 -5.26 9.80 1.30
C GLU A 46 -5.91 8.53 0.72
N VAL A 47 -6.33 7.61 1.61
CA VAL A 47 -6.68 6.24 1.23
C VAL A 47 -8.19 6.11 0.99
N THR A 48 -8.55 5.66 -0.21
CA THR A 48 -9.85 5.04 -0.45
C THR A 48 -9.72 3.54 -0.15
N TYR A 49 -10.34 3.11 0.94
CA TYR A 49 -10.41 1.70 1.34
C TYR A 49 -11.73 1.10 0.88
N THR A 50 -11.69 -0.07 0.26
CA THR A 50 -12.88 -0.86 -0.08
C THR A 50 -12.78 -2.19 0.64
N ASP A 51 -13.73 -2.49 1.53
CA ASP A 51 -13.77 -3.77 2.22
C ASP A 51 -14.17 -4.91 1.26
N ARG A 52 -14.04 -6.16 1.72
CA ARG A 52 -14.38 -7.36 0.93
C ARG A 52 -15.86 -7.47 0.51
N ARG A 53 -16.74 -6.63 1.07
CA ARG A 53 -18.17 -6.55 0.73
C ARG A 53 -18.46 -5.40 -0.24
N GLY A 54 -17.43 -4.65 -0.66
CA GLY A 54 -17.56 -3.50 -1.54
C GLY A 54 -17.88 -2.19 -0.80
N THR A 55 -17.88 -2.16 0.53
CA THR A 55 -18.10 -0.93 1.29
C THR A 55 -16.88 -0.03 1.17
N VAL A 56 -17.08 1.20 0.70
CA VAL A 56 -16.01 2.18 0.53
C VAL A 56 -15.95 3.12 1.73
N SER A 57 -14.74 3.38 2.24
CA SER A 57 -14.46 4.40 3.25
C SER A 57 -13.21 5.22 2.87
N GLN A 58 -13.20 6.49 3.27
CA GLN A 58 -12.00 7.33 3.20
C GLN A 58 -11.27 7.22 4.54
N LEU A 59 -9.97 6.98 4.47
CA LEU A 59 -9.09 6.95 5.63
C LEU A 59 -8.05 8.06 5.45
N ASP A 60 -8.10 9.03 6.36
CA ASP A 60 -7.10 10.08 6.50
C ASP A 60 -6.03 9.64 7.50
N GLU A 61 -4.82 10.19 7.37
CA GLU A 61 -3.64 9.87 8.19
C GLU A 61 -3.90 9.90 9.71
#